data_AF-A0A372FR23-F1
#
_entry.id   AF-A0A372FR23-F1
#
_cell.length_a   1.000
_cell.length_b   1.000
_cell.length_c   1.000
_cell.angle_alpha   90.00
_cell.angle_beta   90.00
_cell.angle_gamma   90.00
#
_symmetry.space_group_name_H-M   'P 1'
#
loop_
_entity.id
_entity.type
_entity.pdbx_description
1 polymer ?
#
loop_
_entity_poly.entity_id
_entity_poly.type
_entity_poly.pdbx_seq_one_letter_code
_entity_poly.pdbx_strand_id
1 'polypeptide(L)'
;MASAPTDQIIDTFWNGSIEAQRVLSSSIPRPHLQRWHDWTDSGWTYRSELFEYVSVQAVAAHAVITTPPNIPPRWWTALRTALEAIATVNTTRVTIQPGFLAWAMPHYLGISAGDYTRYPWTTAHGDFHFANLCAPELHILDWEGWGLAPAGYDAAMLHSYSLLSPDTAADITHELAPWLHTATGRYAELAVITELLHAASQGTNPALVEPLRHRAAVLLNQPRWP
;
A
#
# COMPACT_ATOMS: atom_id res chain seq x y z
N MET A 1 -18.08 -1.85 -6.80
CA MET A 1 -19.39 -1.57 -6.16
C MET A 1 -19.17 -1.81 -4.68
N ALA A 2 -19.38 -0.79 -3.87
CA ALA A 2 -19.19 -0.87 -2.43
C ALA A 2 -20.56 -0.93 -1.73
N SER A 3 -20.61 -1.58 -0.57
CA SER A 3 -21.81 -1.63 0.28
C SER A 3 -21.44 -1.68 1.74
N ALA A 4 -22.18 -0.96 2.57
CA ALA A 4 -22.06 -1.04 4.02
C ALA A 4 -23.45 -0.87 4.67
N PRO A 5 -23.67 -1.40 5.89
CA PRO A 5 -24.83 -1.00 6.67
C PRO A 5 -24.84 0.53 6.82
N THR A 6 -26.01 1.15 6.68
CA THR A 6 -26.12 2.61 6.59
C THR A 6 -25.52 3.34 7.81
N ASP A 7 -25.53 2.70 8.98
CA ASP A 7 -24.99 3.21 10.24
C ASP A 7 -23.52 2.83 10.50
N GLN A 8 -22.88 2.09 9.59
CA GLN A 8 -21.51 1.58 9.72
C GLN A 8 -20.61 1.97 8.55
N ILE A 9 -20.96 3.02 7.80
CA ILE A 9 -20.11 3.55 6.74
C ILE A 9 -18.82 4.08 7.37
N ILE A 10 -17.69 3.54 6.92
CA ILE A 10 -16.38 4.09 7.24
C ILE A 10 -16.03 5.12 6.16
N ASP A 11 -16.28 6.40 6.46
CA ASP A 11 -16.14 7.51 5.50
C ASP A 11 -14.79 7.55 4.80
N THR A 12 -13.71 7.19 5.50
CA THR A 12 -12.36 7.16 4.92
C THR A 12 -12.32 6.25 3.69
N PHE A 13 -12.77 5.01 3.80
CA PHE A 13 -12.79 4.08 2.65
C PHE A 13 -13.91 4.43 1.68
N TRP A 14 -15.10 4.75 2.19
CA TRP A 14 -16.26 5.05 1.36
C TRP A 14 -15.97 6.16 0.36
N ASN A 15 -15.36 7.27 0.80
CA ASN A 15 -15.07 8.44 -0.03
C ASN A 15 -13.66 8.43 -0.65
N GLY A 16 -12.89 7.34 -0.50
CA GLY A 16 -11.49 7.25 -0.93
C GLY A 16 -11.27 7.63 -2.39
N SER A 17 -11.95 6.95 -3.31
CA SER A 17 -11.87 7.20 -4.75
C SER A 17 -12.27 8.62 -5.16
N ILE A 18 -13.30 9.19 -4.50
CA ILE A 18 -13.78 10.54 -4.79
C ILE A 18 -12.75 11.58 -4.35
N GLU A 19 -12.22 11.43 -3.14
CA GLU A 19 -11.21 12.33 -2.61
C GLU A 19 -9.91 12.21 -3.41
N ALA A 20 -9.50 10.98 -3.76
CA ALA A 20 -8.38 10.71 -4.65
C ALA A 20 -8.54 11.48 -5.97
N GLN A 21 -9.72 11.42 -6.60
CA GLN A 21 -10.00 12.14 -7.84
C GLN A 21 -9.83 13.66 -7.71
N ARG A 22 -10.15 14.24 -6.54
CA ARG A 22 -10.12 15.68 -6.31
C ARG A 22 -8.71 16.21 -6.03
N VAL A 23 -7.88 15.46 -5.32
CA VAL A 23 -6.64 15.99 -4.71
C VAL A 23 -5.36 15.39 -5.28
N LEU A 24 -5.42 14.17 -5.85
CA LEU A 24 -4.24 13.56 -6.46
C LEU A 24 -3.94 14.21 -7.80
N SER A 25 -2.67 14.59 -7.98
CA SER A 25 -2.14 15.16 -9.22
C SER A 25 -2.45 14.28 -10.44
N SER A 26 -2.73 14.91 -11.58
CA SER A 26 -2.86 14.22 -12.87
C SER A 26 -1.55 13.62 -13.38
N SER A 27 -0.41 13.94 -12.76
CA SER A 27 0.88 13.30 -13.03
C SER A 27 0.98 11.88 -12.47
N ILE A 28 0.10 11.49 -11.55
CA ILE A 28 0.02 10.13 -11.02
C ILE A 28 -0.77 9.30 -12.05
N PRO A 29 -0.20 8.23 -12.62
CA PRO A 29 -0.87 7.46 -13.67
C PRO A 29 -1.96 6.60 -13.06
N ARG A 30 -3.20 7.09 -13.05
CA ARG A 30 -4.37 6.41 -12.48
C ARG A 30 -5.59 6.64 -13.37
N PRO A 31 -6.57 5.71 -13.41
CA PRO A 31 -7.83 5.98 -14.10
C PRO A 31 -8.58 7.12 -13.43
N HIS A 32 -9.16 8.00 -14.24
CA HIS A 32 -10.03 9.06 -13.74
C HIS A 32 -11.38 8.50 -13.27
N LEU A 33 -11.82 8.87 -12.06
CA LEU A 33 -13.19 8.64 -11.63
C LEU A 33 -14.11 9.63 -12.37
N GLN A 34 -14.98 9.11 -13.24
CA GLN A 34 -15.85 9.92 -14.09
C GLN A 34 -17.19 10.22 -13.42
N ARG A 35 -17.76 9.26 -12.70
CA ARG A 35 -19.04 9.38 -12.02
C ARG A 35 -19.12 8.41 -10.86
N TRP A 36 -19.89 8.76 -9.84
CA TRP A 36 -20.34 7.82 -8.82
C TRP A 36 -21.83 8.04 -8.56
N HIS A 37 -22.48 7.03 -7.99
CA HIS A 37 -23.87 7.10 -7.58
C HIS A 37 -24.09 6.30 -6.30
N ASP A 38 -24.71 6.97 -5.33
CA ASP A 38 -25.07 6.40 -4.04
C ASP A 38 -26.57 6.16 -3.98
N TRP A 39 -26.96 5.02 -3.43
CA TRP A 39 -28.35 4.73 -3.10
C TRP A 39 -28.42 3.95 -1.80
N THR A 40 -29.59 3.94 -1.19
CA THR A 40 -29.88 3.14 0.00
C THR A 40 -31.00 2.16 -0.31
N ASP A 41 -30.89 0.95 0.22
CA ASP A 41 -31.93 -0.06 0.15
C ASP A 41 -31.85 -0.96 1.38
N SER A 42 -32.99 -1.18 2.04
CA SER A 42 -33.15 -2.16 3.12
C SER A 42 -32.11 -2.04 4.26
N GLY A 43 -31.77 -0.81 4.66
CA GLY A 43 -30.81 -0.53 5.73
C GLY A 43 -29.33 -0.60 5.31
N TRP A 44 -29.07 -0.75 4.01
CA TRP A 44 -27.74 -0.72 3.42
C TRP A 44 -27.57 0.52 2.55
N THR A 45 -26.35 1.03 2.54
CA THR A 45 -25.91 2.05 1.60
C THR A 45 -24.99 1.40 0.57
N TYR A 46 -25.21 1.73 -0.69
CA TYR A 46 -24.46 1.21 -1.83
C TYR A 46 -23.85 2.35 -2.64
N ARG A 47 -22.68 2.09 -3.22
CA ARG A 47 -22.01 2.99 -4.15
C ARG A 47 -21.56 2.25 -5.40
N SER A 48 -21.86 2.86 -6.53
CA SER A 48 -21.30 2.49 -7.83
C SER A 48 -20.35 3.59 -8.29
N GLU A 49 -19.21 3.20 -8.83
CA GLU A 49 -18.17 4.11 -9.31
C GLU A 49 -17.83 3.74 -10.75
N LEU A 50 -17.79 4.74 -11.63
CA LEU A 50 -17.44 4.60 -13.03
C LEU A 50 -16.08 5.26 -13.25
N PHE A 51 -15.09 4.44 -13.55
CA PHE A 51 -13.74 4.86 -13.88
C PHE A 51 -13.51 4.87 -15.39
N GLU A 52 -12.52 5.67 -15.80
CA GLU A 52 -11.89 5.54 -17.11
C GLU A 52 -11.40 4.11 -17.33
N TYR A 53 -11.58 3.61 -18.55
CA TYR A 53 -11.14 2.28 -18.92
C TYR A 53 -9.62 2.23 -19.12
N VAL A 54 -8.93 1.42 -18.31
CA VAL A 54 -7.52 1.10 -18.48
C VAL A 54 -7.40 -0.16 -19.34
N SER A 55 -6.88 -0.03 -20.56
CA SER A 55 -6.68 -1.17 -21.46
C SER A 55 -5.48 -2.05 -21.08
N VAL A 56 -4.58 -1.52 -20.23
CA VAL A 56 -3.36 -2.18 -19.78
C VAL A 56 -3.69 -3.10 -18.61
N GLN A 57 -3.20 -4.33 -18.65
CA GLN A 57 -3.51 -5.34 -17.64
C GLN A 57 -2.72 -5.14 -16.35
N ALA A 58 -3.30 -5.55 -15.22
CA ALA A 58 -2.59 -5.68 -13.96
C ALA A 58 -1.41 -6.66 -14.10
N VAL A 59 -0.33 -6.39 -13.39
CA VAL A 59 0.90 -7.20 -13.42
C VAL A 59 0.63 -8.61 -12.89
N ALA A 60 -0.25 -8.73 -11.89
CA ALA A 60 -0.63 -10.00 -11.30
C ALA A 60 -2.13 -10.08 -11.05
N ALA A 61 -2.68 -11.30 -10.97
CA ALA A 61 -4.08 -11.52 -10.58
C ALA A 61 -4.30 -11.37 -9.07
N HIS A 62 -3.24 -11.47 -8.27
CA HIS A 62 -3.29 -11.45 -6.81
C HIS A 62 -2.16 -10.57 -6.25
N ALA A 63 -2.35 -10.07 -5.02
CA ALA A 63 -1.36 -9.27 -4.32
C ALA A 63 -0.02 -10.00 -4.16
N VAL A 64 -0.08 -11.27 -3.73
CA VAL A 64 1.07 -12.14 -3.56
C VAL A 64 1.48 -12.74 -4.90
N ILE A 65 2.76 -12.57 -5.24
CA ILE A 65 3.35 -13.19 -6.43
C ILE A 65 4.37 -14.27 -6.06
N THR A 66 4.42 -15.32 -6.86
CA THR A 66 5.39 -16.43 -6.73
C THR A 66 6.26 -16.58 -7.97
N THR A 67 6.02 -15.77 -9.00
CA THR A 67 6.73 -15.83 -10.28
C THR A 67 7.11 -14.41 -10.69
N PRO A 68 8.36 -14.19 -11.12
CA PRO A 68 8.80 -12.86 -11.54
C PRO A 68 7.96 -12.31 -12.69
N PRO A 69 7.37 -11.11 -12.55
CA PRO A 69 6.69 -10.46 -13.64
C PRO A 69 7.69 -9.90 -14.67
N ASN A 70 7.29 -9.84 -15.93
CA ASN A 70 8.09 -9.20 -16.97
C ASN A 70 7.89 -7.68 -16.95
N ILE A 71 8.77 -6.96 -16.26
CA ILE A 71 8.68 -5.51 -16.06
C ILE A 71 9.81 -4.80 -16.82
N PRO A 72 9.50 -3.89 -17.76
CA PRO A 72 10.53 -3.18 -18.51
C PRO A 72 11.19 -2.07 -17.66
N PRO A 73 12.47 -1.71 -17.89
CA PRO A 73 13.17 -0.68 -17.10
C PRO A 73 12.45 0.67 -17.02
N ARG A 74 11.76 1.09 -18.10
CA ARG A 74 10.96 2.34 -18.12
C ARG A 74 9.85 2.36 -17.08
N TRP A 75 9.32 1.19 -16.71
CA TRP A 75 8.25 1.06 -15.75
C TRP A 75 8.73 1.41 -14.34
N TRP A 76 9.93 0.97 -13.96
CA TRP A 76 10.54 1.32 -12.67
C TRP A 76 10.77 2.83 -12.52
N THR A 77 11.20 3.50 -13.60
CA THR A 77 11.30 4.96 -13.60
C THR A 77 9.93 5.63 -13.40
N ALA A 78 8.90 5.17 -14.10
CA ALA A 78 7.53 5.69 -13.91
C ALA A 78 7.01 5.44 -12.49
N LEU A 79 7.32 4.27 -11.91
CA LEU A 79 6.94 3.90 -10.55
C LEU A 79 7.55 4.86 -9.54
N ARG A 80 8.86 5.12 -9.63
CA ARG A 80 9.54 6.07 -8.75
C ARG A 80 8.95 7.47 -8.84
N THR A 81 8.74 7.98 -10.06
CA THR A 81 8.12 9.30 -10.26
C THR A 81 6.71 9.36 -9.68
N ALA A 82 5.93 8.29 -9.81
CA ALA A 82 4.60 8.22 -9.20
C ALA A 82 4.68 8.22 -7.67
N LEU A 83 5.56 7.42 -7.06
CA LEU A 83 5.76 7.39 -5.61
C LEU A 83 6.20 8.76 -5.05
N GLU A 84 7.10 9.45 -5.75
CA GLU A 84 7.49 10.82 -5.41
C GLU A 84 6.28 11.76 -5.46
N ALA A 85 5.50 11.72 -6.54
CA ALA A 85 4.32 12.57 -6.69
C ALA A 85 3.27 12.29 -5.60
N ILE A 86 2.99 11.02 -5.31
CA ILE A 86 2.05 10.59 -4.26
C ILE A 86 2.47 11.16 -2.91
N ALA A 87 3.75 11.03 -2.54
CA ALA A 87 4.26 11.47 -1.24
C ALA A 87 4.12 12.99 -1.00
N THR A 88 4.01 13.80 -2.06
CA THR A 88 3.81 15.26 -1.95
C THR A 88 2.38 15.71 -1.72
N VAL A 89 1.39 14.81 -1.84
CA VAL A 89 -0.02 15.17 -1.68
C VAL A 89 -0.31 15.45 -0.21
N ASN A 90 -0.87 16.63 0.10
CA ASN A 90 -1.32 16.96 1.45
C ASN A 90 -2.71 16.36 1.71
N THR A 91 -2.86 15.65 2.82
CA THR A 91 -4.14 15.05 3.23
C THR A 91 -4.22 14.88 4.74
N THR A 92 -5.43 14.72 5.26
CA THR A 92 -5.69 14.30 6.65
C THR A 92 -6.17 12.85 6.73
N ARG A 93 -6.35 12.19 5.58
CA ARG A 93 -6.65 10.77 5.51
C ARG A 93 -5.49 9.96 6.07
N VAL A 94 -5.78 8.78 6.57
CA VAL A 94 -4.78 7.87 7.14
C VAL A 94 -5.03 6.49 6.56
N THR A 95 -4.00 5.91 5.94
CA THR A 95 -4.04 4.54 5.44
C THR A 95 -3.94 3.55 6.60
N ILE A 96 -2.97 3.76 7.49
CA ILE A 96 -2.70 2.89 8.62
C ILE A 96 -2.74 3.68 9.91
N GLN A 97 -3.60 3.31 10.85
CA GLN A 97 -3.79 4.10 12.07
C GLN A 97 -2.57 4.01 13.00
N PRO A 98 -2.00 5.13 13.49
CA PRO A 98 -0.92 5.09 14.49
C PRO A 98 -1.30 4.28 15.74
N GLY A 99 -2.57 4.34 16.16
CA GLY A 99 -3.08 3.55 17.28
C GLY A 99 -3.09 2.04 17.01
N PHE A 100 -3.35 1.62 15.77
CA PHE A 100 -3.22 0.22 15.36
C PHE A 100 -1.76 -0.23 15.48
N LEU A 101 -0.81 0.55 14.94
CA LEU A 101 0.62 0.21 15.02
C LEU A 101 1.12 0.15 16.48
N ALA A 102 0.68 1.09 17.33
CA ALA A 102 1.01 1.09 18.76
C ALA A 102 0.58 -0.18 19.49
N TRP A 103 -0.54 -0.78 19.07
CA TRP A 103 -1.03 -2.05 19.62
C TRP A 103 -0.40 -3.28 18.94
N ALA A 104 -0.29 -3.27 17.61
CA ALA A 104 0.07 -4.44 16.81
C ALA A 104 1.57 -4.73 16.81
N MET A 105 2.43 -3.70 16.74
CA MET A 105 3.88 -3.90 16.67
C MET A 105 4.44 -4.65 17.91
N PRO A 106 4.02 -4.34 19.15
CA PRO A 106 4.40 -5.14 20.31
C PRO A 106 3.93 -6.59 20.23
N HIS A 107 2.72 -6.83 19.70
CA HIS A 107 2.13 -8.16 19.62
C HIS A 107 2.80 -9.05 18.57
N TYR A 108 3.06 -8.52 17.37
CA TYR A 108 3.54 -9.31 16.24
C TYR A 108 5.07 -9.32 16.11
N LEU A 109 5.73 -8.24 16.52
CA LEU A 109 7.17 -8.03 16.33
C LEU A 109 7.96 -7.86 17.65
N GLY A 110 7.29 -7.71 18.79
CA GLY A 110 7.95 -7.52 20.08
C GLY A 110 8.64 -6.15 20.23
N ILE A 111 8.24 -5.15 19.44
CA ILE A 111 8.82 -3.80 19.46
C ILE A 111 7.77 -2.74 19.75
N SER A 112 8.19 -1.65 20.41
CA SER A 112 7.32 -0.49 20.63
C SER A 112 7.20 0.35 19.37
N ALA A 113 5.98 0.70 18.96
CA ALA A 113 5.78 1.73 17.92
C ALA A 113 6.28 3.11 18.37
N GLY A 114 6.38 3.34 19.69
CA GLY A 114 6.90 4.57 20.29
C GLY A 114 8.31 4.92 19.80
N ASP A 115 9.13 3.89 19.54
CA ASP A 115 10.49 4.02 19.02
C ASP A 115 10.58 4.71 17.64
N TYR A 116 9.44 4.84 16.95
CA TYR A 116 9.34 5.29 15.57
C TYR A 116 8.54 6.59 15.39
N THR A 117 8.04 7.16 16.50
CA THR A 117 7.20 8.38 16.50
C THR A 117 7.87 9.60 15.86
N ARG A 118 9.21 9.63 15.79
CA ARG A 118 9.98 10.71 15.15
C ARG A 118 10.01 10.64 13.62
N TYR A 119 9.70 9.49 13.03
CA TYR A 119 9.83 9.31 11.59
C TYR A 119 8.65 9.93 10.84
N PRO A 120 8.88 10.54 9.67
CA PRO A 120 7.84 11.24 8.94
C PRO A 120 6.79 10.28 8.37
N TRP A 121 5.58 10.79 8.27
CA TRP A 121 4.47 10.18 7.57
C TRP A 121 4.21 10.97 6.28
N THR A 122 4.02 10.28 5.17
CA THR A 122 3.71 10.86 3.87
C THR A 122 2.47 10.19 3.30
N THR A 123 1.86 10.83 2.31
CA THR A 123 0.76 10.18 1.59
C THR A 123 1.28 8.93 0.87
N ALA A 124 0.48 7.88 0.92
CA ALA A 124 0.71 6.58 0.33
C ALA A 124 -0.58 6.12 -0.38
N HIS A 125 -0.43 5.25 -1.36
CA HIS A 125 -1.51 4.50 -1.99
C HIS A 125 -2.20 3.58 -0.98
N GLY A 126 -1.40 2.88 -0.17
CA GLY A 126 -1.88 2.11 0.97
C GLY A 126 -2.29 0.67 0.68
N ASP A 127 -2.52 0.31 -0.59
CA ASP A 127 -2.64 -1.08 -1.05
C ASP A 127 -1.75 -1.36 -2.27
N PHE A 128 -0.45 -1.10 -2.11
CA PHE A 128 0.51 -1.03 -3.21
C PHE A 128 1.17 -2.38 -3.51
N HIS A 129 0.53 -3.18 -4.36
CA HIS A 129 1.00 -4.50 -4.79
C HIS A 129 0.75 -4.76 -6.28
N PHE A 130 1.36 -5.78 -6.87
CA PHE A 130 1.30 -6.02 -8.32
C PHE A 130 -0.10 -6.26 -8.91
N ALA A 131 -1.11 -6.64 -8.13
CA ALA A 131 -2.49 -6.69 -8.62
C ALA A 131 -3.15 -5.31 -8.82
N ASN A 132 -2.61 -4.25 -8.20
CA ASN A 132 -3.08 -2.87 -8.33
C ASN A 132 -2.17 -2.05 -9.26
N LEU A 133 -1.18 -2.68 -9.89
CA LEU A 133 -0.24 -2.02 -10.80
C LEU A 133 -0.33 -2.65 -12.18
N CYS A 134 -0.46 -1.83 -13.23
CA CYS A 134 -0.49 -2.32 -14.61
C CYS A 134 0.90 -2.32 -15.27
N ALA A 135 1.07 -3.16 -16.29
CA ALA A 135 2.27 -3.21 -17.14
C ALA A 135 1.91 -3.59 -18.61
N PRO A 136 2.70 -3.16 -19.61
CA PRO A 136 4.04 -2.55 -19.51
C PRO A 136 4.05 -1.03 -19.26
N GLU A 137 2.94 -0.33 -19.48
CA GLU A 137 2.71 1.04 -19.01
C GLU A 137 2.14 1.04 -17.59
N LEU A 138 2.77 1.79 -16.68
CA LEU A 138 2.29 1.91 -15.31
C LEU A 138 0.93 2.61 -15.30
N HIS A 139 -0.06 1.95 -14.69
CA HIS A 139 -1.24 2.56 -14.10
C HIS A 139 -1.38 2.02 -12.67
N ILE A 140 -1.79 2.86 -11.75
CA ILE A 140 -2.03 2.53 -10.34
C ILE A 140 -3.54 2.54 -10.13
N LEU A 141 -4.07 1.37 -9.80
CA LEU A 141 -5.49 1.11 -9.60
C LEU A 141 -5.84 1.12 -8.11
N ASP A 142 -7.14 1.18 -7.80
CA ASP A 142 -7.69 0.99 -6.45
C ASP A 142 -7.24 2.00 -5.38
N TRP A 143 -7.74 3.24 -5.51
CA TRP A 143 -7.42 4.36 -4.63
C TRP A 143 -8.42 4.53 -3.48
N GLU A 144 -9.05 3.47 -2.98
CA GLU A 144 -10.02 3.60 -1.87
C GLU A 144 -9.31 3.80 -0.51
N GLY A 145 -8.15 3.16 -0.32
CA GLY A 145 -7.41 3.11 0.96
C GLY A 145 -6.30 4.17 1.16
N TRP A 146 -6.13 5.09 0.22
CA TRP A 146 -5.01 6.05 0.24
C TRP A 146 -5.07 7.03 1.42
N GLY A 147 -3.91 7.51 1.85
CA GLY A 147 -3.78 8.42 2.98
C GLY A 147 -2.37 8.46 3.56
N LEU A 148 -2.23 9.03 4.76
CA LEU A 148 -0.96 9.09 5.46
C LEU A 148 -0.54 7.70 5.96
N ALA A 149 0.74 7.38 5.73
CA ALA A 149 1.44 6.20 6.25
C ALA A 149 2.92 6.55 6.52
N PRO A 150 3.69 5.72 7.24
CA PRO A 150 5.13 5.90 7.37
C PRO A 150 5.81 6.09 6.01
N ALA A 151 6.73 7.06 5.87
CA ALA A 151 7.35 7.34 4.57
C ALA A 151 8.06 6.09 3.99
N GLY A 152 7.75 5.77 2.73
CA GLY A 152 8.19 4.52 2.09
C GLY A 152 7.22 3.33 2.22
N TYR A 153 6.02 3.54 2.79
CA TYR A 153 4.99 2.51 2.96
C TYR A 153 4.68 1.71 1.70
N ASP A 154 4.44 2.38 0.57
CA ASP A 154 4.10 1.70 -0.68
C ASP A 154 5.27 0.83 -1.21
N ALA A 155 6.51 1.32 -1.10
CA ALA A 155 7.69 0.53 -1.47
C ALA A 155 7.84 -0.70 -0.57
N ALA A 156 7.61 -0.52 0.74
CA ALA A 156 7.61 -1.59 1.73
C ALA A 156 6.52 -2.64 1.48
N MET A 157 5.33 -2.19 1.07
CA MET A 157 4.20 -3.05 0.73
C MET A 157 4.48 -3.88 -0.52
N LEU A 158 4.96 -3.25 -1.59
CA LEU A 158 5.32 -3.95 -2.82
C LEU A 158 6.40 -5.01 -2.55
N HIS A 159 7.42 -4.66 -1.77
CA HIS A 159 8.47 -5.60 -1.35
C HIS A 159 7.89 -6.77 -0.54
N SER A 160 7.08 -6.48 0.47
CA SER A 160 6.55 -7.49 1.39
C SER A 160 5.63 -8.51 0.69
N TYR A 161 4.80 -8.07 -0.25
CA TYR A 161 3.97 -8.95 -1.07
C TYR A 161 4.76 -9.79 -2.10
N SER A 162 6.00 -9.40 -2.38
CA SER A 162 6.89 -10.06 -3.34
C SER A 162 7.84 -11.07 -2.70
N LEU A 163 7.79 -11.28 -1.38
CA LEU A 163 8.75 -12.13 -0.66
C LEU A 163 8.73 -13.62 -1.07
N LEU A 164 7.66 -14.10 -1.72
CA LEU A 164 7.61 -15.45 -2.30
C LEU A 164 8.21 -15.54 -3.71
N SER A 165 8.66 -14.42 -4.29
CA SER A 165 9.42 -14.33 -5.53
C SER A 165 10.77 -13.64 -5.25
N PRO A 166 11.80 -14.38 -4.81
CA PRO A 166 13.06 -13.78 -4.34
C PRO A 166 13.73 -12.83 -5.33
N ASP A 167 13.70 -13.18 -6.62
CA ASP A 167 14.26 -12.34 -7.68
C ASP A 167 13.51 -11.00 -7.76
N THR A 168 12.18 -11.03 -7.69
CA THR A 168 11.37 -9.80 -7.70
C THR A 168 11.56 -8.97 -6.43
N ALA A 169 11.65 -9.60 -5.26
CA ALA A 169 11.95 -8.90 -4.02
C ALA A 169 13.33 -8.22 -4.08
N ALA A 170 14.32 -8.86 -4.70
CA ALA A 170 15.66 -8.29 -4.93
C ALA A 170 15.60 -7.10 -5.90
N ASP A 171 14.87 -7.23 -7.00
CA ASP A 171 14.66 -6.13 -7.97
C ASP A 171 13.99 -4.93 -7.29
N ILE A 172 12.94 -5.14 -6.49
CA ILE A 172 12.27 -4.08 -5.74
C ILE A 172 13.23 -3.42 -4.74
N THR A 173 14.02 -4.23 -4.03
CA THR A 173 15.03 -3.72 -3.09
C THR A 173 16.04 -2.82 -3.80
N HIS A 174 16.46 -3.20 -5.02
CA HIS A 174 17.38 -2.41 -5.83
C HIS A 174 16.73 -1.13 -6.38
N GLU A 175 15.61 -1.26 -7.07
CA GLU A 175 14.94 -0.17 -7.80
C GLU A 175 14.29 0.85 -6.86
N LEU A 176 13.89 0.43 -5.65
CA LEU A 176 13.28 1.28 -4.61
C LEU A 176 14.18 1.48 -3.39
N ALA A 177 15.49 1.24 -3.53
CA ALA A 177 16.49 1.53 -2.51
C ALA A 177 16.36 2.94 -1.88
N PRO A 178 16.04 4.03 -2.62
CA PRO A 178 15.86 5.35 -2.01
C PRO A 178 14.79 5.43 -0.91
N TRP A 179 13.78 4.55 -0.96
CA TRP A 179 12.77 4.44 0.10
C TRP A 179 13.17 3.40 1.12
N LEU A 180 13.54 2.19 0.68
CA LEU A 180 13.74 1.02 1.56
C LEU A 180 15.02 1.10 2.39
N HIS A 181 16.12 1.64 1.83
CA HIS A 181 17.42 1.72 2.51
C HIS A 181 17.57 3.01 3.32
N THR A 182 16.57 3.32 4.13
CA THR A 182 16.57 4.47 5.03
C THR A 182 16.00 4.09 6.39
N ALA A 183 16.27 4.90 7.42
CA ALA A 183 15.72 4.69 8.76
C ALA A 183 14.18 4.71 8.78
N THR A 184 13.58 5.59 7.97
CA THR A 184 12.14 5.69 7.80
C THR A 184 11.58 4.54 6.96
N GLY A 185 12.28 4.13 5.90
CA GLY A 185 11.91 2.96 5.09
C GLY A 185 11.88 1.66 5.88
N ARG A 186 12.88 1.45 6.75
CA ARG A 186 12.89 0.33 7.70
C ARG A 186 11.70 0.37 8.64
N TYR A 187 11.28 1.56 9.10
CA TYR A 187 10.05 1.68 9.89
C TYR A 187 8.81 1.32 9.07
N ALA A 188 8.71 1.83 7.84
CA ALA A 188 7.63 1.52 6.93
C ALA A 188 7.54 0.01 6.64
N GLU A 189 8.65 -0.67 6.41
CA GLU A 189 8.69 -2.13 6.27
C GLU A 189 8.21 -2.85 7.52
N LEU A 190 8.64 -2.45 8.72
CA LEU A 190 8.14 -3.06 9.96
C LEU A 190 6.64 -2.81 10.17
N ALA A 191 6.14 -1.63 9.79
CA ALA A 191 4.72 -1.29 9.85
C ALA A 191 3.90 -2.17 8.90
N VAL A 192 4.30 -2.29 7.64
CA VAL A 192 3.67 -3.17 6.65
C VAL A 192 3.73 -4.63 7.09
N ILE A 193 4.89 -5.12 7.54
CA ILE A 193 5.02 -6.50 8.02
C ILE A 193 4.07 -6.76 9.20
N THR A 194 3.92 -5.80 10.10
CA THR A 194 2.95 -5.88 11.21
C THR A 194 1.52 -6.00 10.69
N GLU A 195 1.13 -5.17 9.73
CA GLU A 195 -0.20 -5.21 9.10
C GLU A 195 -0.46 -6.55 8.41
N LEU A 196 0.50 -7.04 7.62
CA LEU A 196 0.34 -8.30 6.89
C LEU A 196 0.35 -9.52 7.82
N LEU A 197 1.12 -9.50 8.91
CA LEU A 197 1.05 -10.55 9.93
C LEU A 197 -0.29 -10.53 10.67
N HIS A 198 -0.84 -9.33 10.93
CA HIS A 198 -2.18 -9.21 11.49
C HIS A 198 -3.23 -9.78 10.53
N ALA A 199 -3.22 -9.38 9.26
CA ALA A 199 -4.12 -9.91 8.24
C ALA A 199 -3.99 -11.44 8.09
N ALA A 200 -2.76 -11.98 8.12
CA ALA A 200 -2.51 -13.41 8.07
C ALA A 200 -3.04 -14.16 9.30
N SER A 201 -3.05 -13.55 10.48
CA SER A 201 -3.72 -14.13 11.66
C SER A 201 -5.25 -14.26 11.49
N GLN A 202 -5.83 -13.53 10.54
CA GLN A 202 -7.24 -13.61 10.14
C GLN A 202 -7.46 -14.46 8.87
N GLY A 203 -6.42 -15.15 8.37
CA GLY A 203 -6.50 -16.06 7.23
C GLY A 203 -6.09 -15.46 5.88
N THR A 204 -5.70 -14.19 5.81
CA THR A 204 -5.27 -13.54 4.57
C THR A 204 -3.81 -13.86 4.23
N ASN A 205 -3.54 -14.43 3.05
CA ASN A 205 -2.18 -14.71 2.57
C ASN A 205 -1.28 -15.46 3.58
N PRO A 206 -1.72 -16.59 4.16
CA PRO A 206 -0.97 -17.29 5.22
C PRO A 206 0.43 -17.74 4.79
N ALA A 207 0.66 -17.93 3.48
CA ALA A 207 1.97 -18.29 2.93
C ALA A 207 3.05 -17.21 3.15
N LEU A 208 2.67 -15.95 3.41
CA LEU A 208 3.62 -14.86 3.66
C LEU A 208 4.17 -14.85 5.10
N VAL A 209 3.57 -15.57 6.06
CA VAL A 209 3.93 -15.47 7.49
C VAL A 209 5.41 -15.72 7.73
N GLU A 210 5.95 -16.84 7.24
CA GLU A 210 7.36 -17.19 7.45
C GLU A 210 8.33 -16.20 6.75
N PRO A 211 8.16 -15.86 5.46
CA PRO A 211 8.98 -14.83 4.82
C PRO A 211 8.94 -13.46 5.52
N LEU A 212 7.76 -13.03 5.99
CA LEU A 212 7.59 -11.76 6.71
C LEU A 212 8.34 -11.77 8.04
N ARG A 213 8.24 -12.86 8.81
CA ARG A 213 8.98 -13.01 10.07
C ARG A 213 10.49 -13.02 9.85
N HIS A 214 10.96 -13.70 8.80
CA HIS A 214 12.36 -13.69 8.43
C HIS A 214 12.84 -12.28 8.08
N ARG A 215 12.09 -11.55 7.24
CA ARG A 215 12.42 -10.16 6.88
C ARG A 215 12.43 -9.24 8.10
N ALA A 216 11.43 -9.34 8.98
CA ALA A 216 11.40 -8.56 10.21
C ALA A 216 12.63 -8.83 11.08
N ALA A 217 13.04 -10.09 11.25
CA ALA A 217 14.25 -10.43 12.02
C ALA A 217 15.51 -9.80 11.41
N VAL A 218 15.66 -9.84 10.08
CA VAL A 218 16.76 -9.16 9.38
C VAL A 218 16.73 -7.66 9.65
N LEU A 219 15.58 -7.02 9.47
CA LEU A 219 15.42 -5.60 9.72
C LEU A 219 15.75 -5.27 11.17
N LEU A 220 15.27 -6.01 12.16
CA LEU A 220 15.50 -5.72 13.58
C LEU A 220 16.96 -5.87 14.01
N ASN A 221 17.71 -6.79 13.39
CA ASN A 221 19.12 -7.03 13.69
C ASN A 221 20.09 -6.03 13.02
N GLN A 222 19.62 -5.18 12.11
CA GLN A 222 20.46 -4.14 11.52
C GLN A 222 20.73 -3.00 12.51
N PRO A 223 21.94 -2.41 12.52
CA PRO A 223 22.21 -1.22 13.32
C PRO A 223 21.25 -0.10 12.93
N ARG A 224 20.78 0.69 13.91
CA ARG A 224 19.96 1.87 13.63
C ARG A 224 20.84 2.86 12.86
N TRP A 225 20.41 3.31 11.68
CA TRP A 225 21.08 4.42 10.99
C TRP A 225 21.07 5.65 11.91
N PRO A 226 22.16 6.45 11.93
CA PRO A 226 22.25 7.65 12.76
C PRO A 226 21.11 8.63 12.49
#